data_AF-A0A970N394-F1
#
_entry.id   AF-A0A970N394-F1
#
_cell.length_a   1.000
_cell.length_b   1.000
_cell.length_c   1.000
_cell.angle_alpha   90.00
_cell.angle_beta   90.00
_cell.angle_gamma   90.00
#
_symmetry.space_group_name_H-M   'P 1'
#
loop_
_entity.id
_entity.type
_entity.pdbx_description
1 polymer ?
#
loop_
_entity_poly.entity_id
_entity_poly.type
_entity_poly.pdbx_seq_one_letter_code
_entity_poly.pdbx_strand_id
1 'polypeptide(L)'
;NNDFVSSYFAFRKVERKIHENGFAYVYLNNEPIFVNGVLDQGYFSDGLLTAPSDQAYIDDMSLLKKMGFNMLRKHIKLEPYRFYYHCDVLGILVMQDMINLLPPKHFNFNALKAMFFNVHQSDIKTSLFGVQTKAQEENYLKALKQTLNLYDCFPSIITWIPFNEGWGQFSAVEITKLISALDKTRLIDHASGWSDQGAGDFYSRHIYFAKLHLNVKKDEKRIIAISEFGGYSYKIKNHSFNLLKTFGYRIFKNQVALENRLRKLYLNEALPLIKKGLGVLVYTQLSDVEDEVNGLITFDRKVVKIKTTLMATLNKQIEESFSSFLK
;
A
#
# COMPACT_ATOMS: atom_id res chain seq x y z
N ASN A 1 33.66 32.48 1.58
CA ASN A 1 32.90 31.23 1.42
C ASN A 1 31.43 31.54 1.57
N ASN A 2 30.71 31.64 0.43
CA ASN A 2 29.28 31.98 0.37
C ASN A 2 28.47 30.80 -0.22
N ASP A 3 28.69 29.58 0.28
CA ASP A 3 27.88 28.43 -0.11
C ASP A 3 26.81 28.17 0.95
N PHE A 4 25.54 28.15 0.53
CA PHE A 4 24.38 28.03 1.43
C PHE A 4 23.26 27.25 0.74
N VAL A 5 22.63 26.34 1.49
CA VAL A 5 21.47 25.55 1.06
C VAL A 5 20.34 25.66 2.09
N SER A 6 19.10 25.77 1.62
CA SER A 6 17.89 25.74 2.45
C SER A 6 17.07 24.49 2.18
N SER A 7 16.48 23.92 3.22
CA SER A 7 15.51 22.84 3.13
C SER A 7 14.47 22.95 4.25
N TYR A 8 13.56 21.98 4.31
CA TYR A 8 12.59 21.80 5.38
C TYR A 8 12.97 20.58 6.23
N PHE A 9 12.41 20.48 7.44
CA PHE A 9 12.53 19.31 8.29
C PHE A 9 11.24 19.11 9.09
N ALA A 10 11.03 17.90 9.61
CA ALA A 10 9.95 17.60 10.53
C ALA A 10 10.42 16.63 11.61
N PHE A 11 9.83 16.73 12.80
CA PHE A 11 10.01 15.75 13.87
C PHE A 11 8.79 14.84 13.93
N ARG A 12 9.03 13.54 13.86
CA ARG A 12 8.00 12.53 14.10
C ARG A 12 8.62 11.25 14.65
N LYS A 13 7.83 10.49 15.39
CA LYS A 13 8.17 9.12 15.80
C LYS A 13 7.13 8.16 15.25
N VAL A 14 7.59 7.12 14.55
CA VAL A 14 6.76 6.01 14.08
C VAL A 14 7.24 4.77 14.80
N GLU A 15 6.31 4.03 15.40
CA GLU A 15 6.64 2.78 16.10
C GLU A 15 5.51 1.78 16.01
N ARG A 16 5.86 0.49 16.03
CA ARG A 16 4.91 -0.58 16.29
C ARG A 16 4.80 -0.74 17.79
N LYS A 17 3.59 -0.63 18.33
CA LYS A 17 3.34 -0.86 19.76
C LYS A 17 2.09 -1.70 19.98
N ILE A 18 2.19 -2.63 20.93
CA ILE A 18 1.04 -3.39 21.43
C ILE A 18 0.20 -2.45 22.31
N HIS A 19 -1.06 -2.29 21.94
CA HIS A 19 -2.04 -1.51 22.69
C HIS A 19 -2.70 -2.36 23.79
N GLU A 20 -3.42 -1.71 24.71
CA GLU A 20 -4.03 -2.35 25.89
C GLU A 20 -5.06 -3.43 25.51
N ASN A 21 -5.70 -3.30 24.34
CA ASN A 21 -6.60 -4.32 23.80
C ASN A 21 -5.89 -5.61 23.35
N GLY A 22 -4.55 -5.65 23.37
CA GLY A 22 -3.70 -6.81 23.06
C GLY A 22 -3.19 -6.87 21.62
N PHE A 23 -3.62 -5.97 20.73
CA PHE A 23 -3.17 -5.95 19.33
C PHE A 23 -2.06 -4.92 19.11
N ALA A 24 -1.22 -5.15 18.09
CA ALA A 24 -0.20 -4.20 17.67
C ALA A 24 -0.76 -3.21 16.63
N TYR A 25 -0.43 -1.93 16.78
CA TYR A 25 -0.82 -0.86 15.86
C TYR A 25 0.38 0.03 15.48
N VAL A 26 0.19 0.81 14.41
CA VAL A 26 1.08 1.92 14.09
C VAL A 26 0.82 3.05 15.08
N TYR A 27 1.87 3.49 15.75
CA TYR A 27 1.85 4.66 16.60
C TYR A 27 2.60 5.78 15.91
N LEU A 28 1.95 6.94 15.80
CA LEU A 28 2.54 8.17 15.31
C LEU A 28 2.57 9.16 16.47
N ASN A 29 3.78 9.58 16.87
CA ASN A 29 3.99 10.49 18.00
C ASN A 29 3.33 10.02 19.31
N ASN A 30 3.47 8.73 19.63
CA ASN A 30 2.89 8.05 20.79
C ASN A 30 1.38 7.79 20.76
N GLU A 31 0.69 8.18 19.69
CA GLU A 31 -0.74 7.92 19.54
C GLU A 31 -1.00 6.81 18.51
N PRO A 32 -1.86 5.83 18.81
CA PRO A 32 -2.25 4.82 17.83
C PRO A 32 -3.05 5.46 16.70
N ILE A 33 -2.72 5.13 15.45
CA ILE A 33 -3.45 5.61 14.27
C ILE A 33 -3.97 4.43 13.45
N PHE A 34 -5.15 4.61 12.85
CA PHE A 34 -5.61 3.72 11.80
C PHE A 34 -5.03 4.21 10.47
N VAL A 35 -4.18 3.38 9.84
CA VAL A 35 -3.56 3.74 8.56
C VAL A 35 -4.50 3.32 7.43
N ASN A 36 -5.09 4.29 6.75
CA ASN A 36 -6.11 4.06 5.73
C ASN A 36 -5.74 4.78 4.44
N GLY A 37 -5.55 4.01 3.38
CA GLY A 37 -5.03 4.55 2.13
C GLY A 37 -5.46 3.82 0.90
N VAL A 38 -4.80 4.19 -0.19
CA VAL A 38 -4.96 3.56 -1.50
C VAL A 38 -3.62 3.07 -2.00
N LEU A 39 -3.66 2.05 -2.86
CA LEU A 39 -2.53 1.71 -3.70
C LEU A 39 -2.38 2.78 -4.81
N ASP A 40 -1.16 3.23 -5.05
CA ASP A 40 -0.82 4.15 -6.13
C ASP A 40 0.36 3.61 -6.95
N GLN A 41 0.07 3.20 -8.18
CA GLN A 41 1.07 2.73 -9.15
C GLN A 41 1.87 3.87 -9.79
N GLY A 42 1.42 5.14 -9.65
CA GLY A 42 2.14 6.30 -10.17
C GLY A 42 2.15 6.41 -11.69
N TYR A 43 1.05 5.98 -12.35
CA TYR A 43 0.85 6.14 -13.79
C TYR A 43 -0.02 7.36 -14.08
N PHE A 44 0.41 8.23 -15.00
CA PHE A 44 -0.28 9.42 -15.46
C PHE A 44 -0.53 9.34 -16.96
N SER A 45 -1.68 9.83 -17.43
CA SER A 45 -2.01 9.77 -18.87
C SER A 45 -1.02 10.51 -19.77
N ASP A 46 -0.44 11.59 -19.28
CA ASP A 46 0.36 12.50 -20.09
C ASP A 46 1.86 12.16 -20.05
N GLY A 47 2.33 11.54 -18.96
CA GLY A 47 3.74 11.25 -18.72
C GLY A 47 4.05 9.79 -18.35
N LEU A 48 3.05 8.91 -18.39
CA LEU A 48 3.12 7.51 -17.95
C LEU A 48 3.72 7.41 -16.55
N LEU A 49 5.02 7.11 -16.42
CA LEU A 49 5.69 6.98 -15.13
C LEU A 49 6.07 8.32 -14.48
N THR A 50 5.76 9.46 -15.10
CA THR A 50 6.07 10.79 -14.53
C THR A 50 4.81 11.64 -14.49
N ALA A 51 4.55 12.29 -13.35
CA ALA A 51 3.47 13.25 -13.25
C ALA A 51 3.74 14.47 -14.16
N PRO A 52 2.71 15.04 -14.80
CA PRO A 52 2.90 16.20 -15.69
C PRO A 52 3.26 17.48 -14.94
N SER A 53 2.98 17.56 -13.64
CA SER A 53 3.31 18.72 -12.79
C SER A 53 3.18 18.38 -11.30
N ASP A 54 3.66 19.28 -10.44
CA ASP A 54 3.39 19.21 -8.99
C ASP A 54 1.90 19.31 -8.67
N GLN A 55 1.15 20.08 -9.46
CA GLN A 55 -0.29 20.22 -9.25
C GLN A 55 -1.00 18.86 -9.39
N ALA A 56 -0.53 17.98 -10.29
CA ALA A 56 -1.09 16.64 -10.41
C ALA A 56 -0.89 15.80 -9.14
N TYR A 57 0.28 15.90 -8.50
CA TYR A 57 0.52 15.26 -7.19
C TYR A 57 -0.38 15.86 -6.10
N ILE A 58 -0.46 17.19 -6.04
CA ILE A 58 -1.29 17.90 -5.05
C ILE A 58 -2.77 17.55 -5.22
N ASP A 59 -3.26 17.44 -6.45
CA ASP A 59 -4.65 17.12 -6.76
C ASP A 59 -5.01 15.71 -6.33
N ASP A 60 -4.17 14.71 -6.66
CA ASP A 60 -4.35 13.33 -6.23
C ASP A 60 -4.34 13.22 -4.68
N MET A 61 -3.37 13.86 -4.01
CA MET A 61 -3.28 13.87 -2.54
C MET A 61 -4.45 14.60 -1.88
N SER A 62 -4.87 15.75 -2.43
CA SER A 62 -6.01 16.51 -1.94
C SER A 62 -7.31 15.75 -2.11
N LEU A 63 -7.47 15.01 -3.21
CA LEU A 63 -8.61 14.14 -3.42
C LEU A 63 -8.66 13.01 -2.38
N LEU A 64 -7.52 12.38 -2.09
CA LEU A 64 -7.43 11.35 -1.05
C LEU A 64 -7.85 11.87 0.32
N LYS A 65 -7.38 13.06 0.72
CA LYS A 65 -7.82 13.70 1.97
C LYS A 65 -9.33 13.99 1.96
N LYS A 66 -9.86 14.49 0.85
CA LYS A 66 -11.32 14.73 0.70
C LYS A 66 -12.13 13.44 0.80
N MET A 67 -11.54 12.29 0.43
CA MET A 67 -12.14 10.96 0.59
C MET A 67 -11.90 10.35 1.98
N GLY A 68 -11.23 11.05 2.91
CA GLY A 68 -10.97 10.55 4.26
C GLY A 68 -9.82 9.54 4.35
N PHE A 69 -8.94 9.49 3.34
CA PHE A 69 -7.70 8.72 3.42
C PHE A 69 -6.59 9.57 4.04
N ASN A 70 -5.65 8.90 4.72
CA ASN A 70 -4.47 9.53 5.33
C ASN A 70 -3.14 8.97 4.80
N MET A 71 -3.18 7.94 3.94
CA MET A 71 -2.01 7.23 3.48
C MET A 71 -2.09 6.89 1.99
N LEU A 72 -0.94 6.80 1.34
CA LEU A 72 -0.76 6.28 0.00
C LEU A 72 0.35 5.21 0.00
N ARG A 73 0.06 4.04 -0.56
CA ARG A 73 1.04 2.99 -0.76
C ARG A 73 1.61 3.08 -2.16
N LYS A 74 2.86 3.53 -2.27
CA LYS A 74 3.54 3.68 -3.57
C LYS A 74 3.99 2.30 -4.03
N HIS A 75 3.37 1.81 -5.10
CA HIS A 75 3.52 0.43 -5.57
C HIS A 75 4.74 0.26 -6.48
N ILE A 76 5.66 -0.61 -6.06
CA ILE A 76 6.87 -1.10 -6.78
C ILE A 76 7.60 -0.02 -7.60
N LYS A 77 7.66 1.20 -7.09
CA LYS A 77 8.18 2.36 -7.83
C LYS A 77 8.71 3.41 -6.86
N LEU A 78 9.71 4.17 -7.29
CA LEU A 78 10.12 5.41 -6.62
C LEU A 78 9.63 6.63 -7.41
N GLU A 79 9.16 7.64 -6.69
CA GLU A 79 8.82 8.93 -7.29
C GLU A 79 9.99 9.93 -7.19
N PRO A 80 9.97 11.02 -7.96
CA PRO A 80 10.86 12.15 -7.71
C PRO A 80 10.62 12.75 -6.31
N TYR A 81 11.64 13.40 -5.72
CA TYR A 81 11.55 14.07 -4.41
C TYR A 81 10.39 15.05 -4.27
N ARG A 82 9.93 15.64 -5.38
CA ARG A 82 8.77 16.53 -5.42
C ARG A 82 7.49 15.85 -4.91
N PHE A 83 7.30 14.56 -5.21
CA PHE A 83 6.17 13.78 -4.69
C PHE A 83 6.22 13.72 -3.16
N TYR A 84 7.35 13.31 -2.59
CA TYR A 84 7.50 13.15 -1.14
C TYR A 84 7.43 14.49 -0.41
N TYR A 85 7.98 15.56 -1.00
CA TYR A 85 7.80 16.92 -0.49
C TYR A 85 6.32 17.27 -0.35
N HIS A 86 5.51 17.00 -1.37
CA HIS A 86 4.06 17.28 -1.31
C HIS A 86 3.34 16.35 -0.32
N CYS A 87 3.77 15.09 -0.17
CA CYS A 87 3.28 14.22 0.90
C CYS A 87 3.56 14.80 2.29
N ASP A 88 4.78 15.28 2.52
CA ASP A 88 5.20 15.87 3.79
C ASP A 88 4.39 17.12 4.13
N VAL A 89 4.24 18.03 3.15
CA VAL A 89 3.51 19.29 3.30
C VAL A 89 2.01 19.05 3.53
N LEU A 90 1.41 18.10 2.80
CA LEU A 90 -0.03 17.81 2.90
C LEU A 90 -0.36 16.84 4.03
N GLY A 91 0.62 16.22 4.68
CA GLY A 91 0.41 15.23 5.74
C GLY A 91 -0.19 13.93 5.21
N ILE A 92 0.31 13.43 4.09
CA ILE A 92 0.00 12.09 3.57
C ILE A 92 1.10 11.13 4.01
N LEU A 93 0.73 10.08 4.71
CA LEU A 93 1.63 8.99 5.07
C LEU A 93 1.96 8.18 3.81
N VAL A 94 3.19 7.68 3.71
CA VAL A 94 3.65 6.85 2.60
C VAL A 94 4.11 5.50 3.12
N MET A 95 3.50 4.45 2.58
CA MET A 95 4.08 3.10 2.60
C MET A 95 4.82 2.91 1.28
N GLN A 96 6.15 2.78 1.36
CA GLN A 96 7.01 2.81 0.18
C GLN A 96 7.50 1.41 -0.19
N ASP A 97 7.02 0.90 -1.32
CA ASP A 97 7.54 -0.32 -1.91
C ASP A 97 8.93 -0.10 -2.52
N MET A 98 9.80 -1.08 -2.39
CA MET A 98 11.03 -1.14 -3.17
C MET A 98 10.71 -1.52 -4.62
N ILE A 99 11.61 -1.15 -5.53
CA ILE A 99 11.53 -1.64 -6.90
C ILE A 99 11.87 -3.13 -6.88
N ASN A 100 10.87 -3.97 -7.14
CA ASN A 100 11.02 -5.42 -7.13
C ASN A 100 11.58 -5.94 -8.45
N LEU A 101 12.14 -7.15 -8.37
CA LEU A 101 12.44 -7.94 -9.57
C LEU A 101 11.13 -8.45 -10.18
N LEU A 102 11.22 -8.93 -11.42
CA LEU A 102 10.07 -9.50 -12.11
C LEU A 102 9.48 -10.68 -11.32
N PRO A 103 8.14 -10.84 -11.36
CA PRO A 103 7.49 -12.03 -10.82
C PRO A 103 8.00 -13.28 -11.54
N PRO A 104 7.81 -14.48 -10.95
CA PRO A 104 8.16 -15.73 -11.62
C PRO A 104 7.47 -15.83 -12.99
N LYS A 105 8.21 -16.29 -14.02
CA LYS A 105 7.73 -16.39 -15.42
C LYS A 105 6.44 -17.20 -15.60
N HIS A 106 6.15 -18.08 -14.65
CA HIS A 106 4.89 -18.81 -14.58
C HIS A 106 4.28 -18.61 -13.20
N PHE A 107 3.02 -18.17 -13.16
CA PHE A 107 2.20 -18.25 -11.94
C PHE A 107 2.06 -19.72 -11.58
N ASN A 108 2.91 -20.19 -10.67
CA ASN A 108 2.89 -21.59 -10.29
C ASN A 108 1.67 -21.88 -9.39
N PHE A 109 1.32 -23.15 -9.27
CA PHE A 109 0.20 -23.60 -8.44
C PHE A 109 0.33 -23.18 -6.96
N ASN A 110 1.56 -22.94 -6.46
CA ASN A 110 1.80 -22.48 -5.10
C ASN A 110 1.52 -20.99 -4.93
N ALA A 111 1.78 -20.14 -5.93
CA ALA A 111 1.38 -18.74 -5.95
C ALA A 111 -0.15 -18.61 -5.95
N LEU A 112 -0.84 -19.47 -6.71
CA LEU A 112 -2.31 -19.57 -6.66
C LEU A 112 -2.78 -20.03 -5.26
N LYS A 113 -2.11 -21.01 -4.65
CA LYS A 113 -2.42 -21.45 -3.28
C LYS A 113 -2.17 -20.38 -2.22
N ALA A 114 -1.10 -19.60 -2.35
CA ALA A 114 -0.83 -18.48 -1.47
C ALA A 114 -1.96 -17.45 -1.59
N MET A 115 -2.37 -17.12 -2.82
CA MET A 115 -3.44 -16.16 -3.12
C MET A 115 -4.83 -16.58 -2.60
N PHE A 116 -5.19 -17.87 -2.70
CA PHE A 116 -6.54 -18.33 -2.36
C PHE A 116 -6.66 -19.05 -1.00
N PHE A 117 -5.59 -19.71 -0.55
CA PHE A 117 -5.63 -20.63 0.60
C PHE A 117 -4.64 -20.27 1.70
N ASN A 118 -3.93 -19.14 1.58
CA ASN A 118 -3.01 -18.66 2.60
C ASN A 118 -1.96 -19.72 2.99
N VAL A 119 -1.38 -20.39 1.99
CA VAL A 119 -0.32 -21.37 2.21
C VAL A 119 1.01 -20.64 2.41
N HIS A 120 1.68 -20.89 3.53
CA HIS A 120 3.04 -20.39 3.74
C HIS A 120 4.00 -21.00 2.71
N GLN A 121 4.76 -20.15 2.04
CA GLN A 121 5.80 -20.55 1.11
C GLN A 121 7.13 -19.96 1.56
N SER A 122 8.07 -20.82 1.94
CA SER A 122 9.43 -20.41 2.28
C SER A 122 10.15 -19.82 1.06
N ASP A 123 10.93 -18.78 1.27
CA ASP A 123 11.72 -18.08 0.25
C ASP A 123 13.12 -18.64 0.01
N ILE A 124 13.44 -19.81 0.59
CA ILE A 124 14.72 -20.53 0.36
C ILE A 124 14.91 -20.84 -1.13
N LYS A 125 13.84 -21.24 -1.83
CA LYS A 125 13.88 -21.51 -3.28
C LYS A 125 13.52 -20.23 -4.04
N THR A 126 14.46 -19.31 -4.11
CA THR A 126 14.33 -17.96 -4.69
C THR A 126 13.84 -17.95 -6.15
N SER A 127 14.11 -19.02 -6.91
CA SER A 127 13.61 -19.18 -8.28
C SER A 127 12.09 -19.30 -8.40
N LEU A 128 11.38 -19.71 -7.34
CA LEU A 128 9.91 -19.69 -7.29
C LEU A 128 9.36 -18.26 -7.21
N PHE A 129 10.20 -17.29 -6.86
CA PHE A 129 9.88 -15.88 -6.70
C PHE A 129 10.46 -15.00 -7.82
N GLY A 130 11.06 -15.61 -8.85
CA GLY A 130 11.62 -14.90 -10.01
C GLY A 130 13.11 -14.59 -9.93
N VAL A 131 13.78 -14.92 -8.83
CA VAL A 131 15.23 -14.73 -8.65
C VAL A 131 15.99 -15.95 -9.18
N GLN A 132 16.80 -15.77 -10.20
CA GLN A 132 17.52 -16.86 -10.89
C GLN A 132 19.04 -16.82 -10.64
N THR A 133 19.58 -15.65 -10.30
CA THR A 133 21.03 -15.43 -10.21
C THR A 133 21.39 -14.55 -9.01
N LYS A 134 22.58 -14.76 -8.46
CA LYS A 134 23.13 -13.89 -7.39
C LYS A 134 23.26 -12.43 -7.83
N ALA A 135 23.56 -12.18 -9.10
CA ALA A 135 23.64 -10.82 -9.63
C ALA A 135 22.31 -10.06 -9.50
N GLN A 136 21.16 -10.74 -9.60
CA GLN A 136 19.85 -10.12 -9.33
C GLN A 136 19.70 -9.72 -7.86
N GLU A 137 20.12 -10.59 -6.94
CA GLU A 137 20.11 -10.31 -5.50
C GLU A 137 21.02 -9.13 -5.16
N GLU A 138 22.24 -9.11 -5.69
CA GLU A 138 23.22 -8.05 -5.48
C GLU A 138 22.73 -6.71 -6.03
N ASN A 139 22.16 -6.70 -7.24
CA ASN A 139 21.59 -5.48 -7.83
C ASN A 139 20.39 -4.96 -7.04
N TYR A 140 19.50 -5.85 -6.59
CA TYR A 140 18.39 -5.47 -5.73
C TYR A 140 18.89 -4.89 -4.40
N LEU A 141 19.85 -5.54 -3.73
CA LEU A 141 20.43 -5.04 -2.48
C LEU A 141 21.13 -3.68 -2.65
N LYS A 142 21.79 -3.46 -3.79
CA LYS A 142 22.38 -2.16 -4.12
C LYS A 142 21.30 -1.10 -4.27
N ALA A 143 20.26 -1.37 -5.05
CA ALA A 143 19.15 -0.44 -5.27
C ALA A 143 18.41 -0.14 -3.95
N LEU A 144 18.12 -1.16 -3.13
CA LEU A 144 17.49 -1.02 -1.82
C LEU A 144 18.30 -0.10 -0.91
N LYS A 145 19.61 -0.31 -0.78
CA LYS A 145 20.49 0.54 0.04
C LYS A 145 20.52 1.98 -0.47
N GLN A 146 20.55 2.17 -1.79
CA GLN A 146 20.50 3.49 -2.41
C GLN A 146 19.17 4.19 -2.11
N THR A 147 18.04 3.49 -2.23
CA THR A 147 16.71 4.02 -1.88
C THR A 147 16.67 4.47 -0.43
N LEU A 148 17.09 3.62 0.51
CA LEU A 148 17.10 3.98 1.93
C LEU A 148 17.91 5.26 2.16
N ASN A 149 19.12 5.34 1.59
CA ASN A 149 20.00 6.50 1.75
C ASN A 149 19.47 7.77 1.06
N LEU A 150 18.74 7.65 -0.05
CA LEU A 150 18.25 8.80 -0.82
C LEU A 150 16.93 9.35 -0.31
N TYR A 151 16.16 8.56 0.44
CA TYR A 151 14.80 8.89 0.85
C TYR A 151 14.59 8.86 2.37
N ASP A 152 15.65 8.66 3.17
CA ASP A 152 15.59 8.69 4.64
C ASP A 152 15.19 10.05 5.22
N CYS A 153 15.32 11.13 4.45
CA CYS A 153 14.99 12.49 4.85
C CYS A 153 13.49 12.80 4.81
N PHE A 154 12.66 11.98 4.16
CA PHE A 154 11.22 12.26 3.99
C PHE A 154 10.38 11.75 5.16
N PRO A 155 9.82 12.62 6.01
CA PRO A 155 8.99 12.21 7.14
C PRO A 155 7.67 11.54 6.73
N SER A 156 7.13 11.78 5.55
CA SER A 156 5.91 11.08 5.09
C SER A 156 6.09 9.57 5.00
N ILE A 157 7.30 9.10 4.66
CA ILE A 157 7.56 7.66 4.58
C ILE A 157 7.56 7.07 5.99
N ILE A 158 6.61 6.20 6.28
CA ILE A 158 6.46 5.54 7.60
C ILE A 158 6.80 4.06 7.57
N THR A 159 6.77 3.44 6.38
CA THR A 159 7.00 2.01 6.19
C THR A 159 7.81 1.75 4.92
N TRP A 160 8.78 0.85 5.03
CA TRP A 160 9.47 0.23 3.88
C TRP A 160 8.86 -1.12 3.56
N ILE A 161 8.58 -1.38 2.28
CA ILE A 161 8.03 -2.64 1.79
C ILE A 161 9.04 -3.26 0.80
N PRO A 162 9.91 -4.19 1.24
CA PRO A 162 10.93 -4.77 0.39
C PRO A 162 10.33 -5.62 -0.72
N PHE A 163 9.28 -6.39 -0.42
CA PHE A 163 8.68 -7.30 -1.39
C PHE A 163 7.16 -7.18 -1.44
N ASN A 164 6.63 -6.76 -2.59
CA ASN A 164 5.24 -6.94 -2.95
C ASN A 164 4.98 -8.35 -3.51
N GLU A 165 4.01 -9.08 -2.96
CA GLU A 165 3.48 -10.35 -3.49
C GLU A 165 4.52 -11.44 -3.78
N GLY A 166 5.67 -11.38 -3.13
CA GLY A 166 6.79 -12.29 -3.39
C GLY A 166 7.56 -12.00 -4.69
N TRP A 167 7.30 -10.88 -5.39
CA TRP A 167 8.00 -10.55 -6.63
C TRP A 167 9.47 -10.26 -6.31
N GLY A 168 10.36 -11.13 -6.78
CA GLY A 168 11.77 -11.03 -6.46
C GLY A 168 12.12 -11.31 -5.01
N GLN A 169 11.27 -11.98 -4.23
CA GLN A 169 11.52 -12.25 -2.82
C GLN A 169 12.63 -13.29 -2.62
N PHE A 170 13.60 -12.96 -1.76
CA PHE A 170 14.66 -13.85 -1.28
C PHE A 170 15.11 -13.40 0.11
N SER A 171 15.47 -14.34 0.98
CA SER A 171 16.07 -14.05 2.30
C SER A 171 15.37 -12.91 3.07
N ALA A 172 14.03 -12.87 3.07
CA ALA A 172 13.28 -11.69 3.48
C ALA A 172 13.51 -11.33 4.97
N VAL A 173 13.78 -12.33 5.81
CA VAL A 173 14.19 -12.14 7.21
C VAL A 173 15.52 -11.37 7.31
N GLU A 174 16.53 -11.74 6.51
CA GLU A 174 17.84 -11.08 6.54
C GLU A 174 17.77 -9.68 5.93
N ILE A 175 16.97 -9.48 4.88
CA ILE A 175 16.73 -8.15 4.31
C ILE A 175 16.02 -7.23 5.31
N THR A 176 15.08 -7.77 6.08
CA THR A 176 14.45 -7.01 7.18
C THR A 176 15.49 -6.56 8.21
N LYS A 177 16.40 -7.45 8.63
CA LYS A 177 17.48 -7.10 9.56
C LYS A 177 18.42 -6.04 8.97
N LEU A 178 18.75 -6.15 7.68
CA LEU A 178 19.56 -5.16 6.97
C LEU A 178 18.89 -3.78 6.97
N ILE A 179 17.60 -3.70 6.62
CA ILE A 179 16.86 -2.43 6.63
C ILE A 179 16.83 -1.86 8.04
N SER A 180 16.50 -2.67 9.05
CA SER A 180 16.45 -2.23 10.45
C SER A 180 17.81 -1.73 10.98
N ALA A 181 18.92 -2.26 10.46
CA ALA A 181 20.26 -1.77 10.78
C ALA A 181 20.57 -0.41 10.14
N LEU A 182 20.02 -0.14 8.94
CA LEU A 182 20.23 1.08 8.16
C LEU A 182 19.25 2.21 8.51
N ASP A 183 18.00 1.88 8.82
CA ASP A 183 16.94 2.82 9.20
C ASP A 183 16.16 2.28 10.41
N LYS A 184 16.31 2.96 11.54
CA LYS A 184 15.66 2.63 12.82
C LYS A 184 14.38 3.44 13.07
N THR A 185 13.97 4.28 12.11
CA THR A 185 12.93 5.31 12.30
C THR A 185 11.62 5.02 11.58
N ARG A 186 11.57 3.92 10.80
CA ARG A 186 10.45 3.49 9.97
C ARG A 186 10.15 2.01 10.21
N LEU A 187 8.91 1.63 9.96
CA LEU A 187 8.44 0.24 10.06
C LEU A 187 8.79 -0.55 8.80
N ILE A 188 8.73 -1.88 8.88
CA ILE A 188 9.06 -2.77 7.75
C ILE A 188 7.94 -3.78 7.54
N ASP A 189 7.26 -3.73 6.40
CA ASP A 189 6.38 -4.81 5.90
C ASP A 189 7.19 -5.68 4.95
N HIS A 190 7.88 -6.70 5.48
CA HIS A 190 8.97 -7.39 4.78
C HIS A 190 8.51 -8.11 3.49
N ALA A 191 7.30 -8.66 3.50
CA ALA A 191 6.68 -9.34 2.37
C ALA A 191 5.17 -9.05 2.41
N SER A 192 4.76 -8.01 1.68
CA SER A 192 3.37 -7.58 1.63
C SER A 192 2.53 -8.57 0.83
N GLY A 193 1.36 -8.89 1.37
CA GLY A 193 0.38 -9.75 0.72
C GLY A 193 0.57 -11.25 0.95
N TRP A 194 1.68 -11.80 0.45
CA TRP A 194 1.90 -13.25 0.37
C TRP A 194 3.28 -13.64 0.91
N SER A 195 3.46 -14.94 1.20
CA SER A 195 4.78 -15.52 1.51
C SER A 195 5.47 -14.89 2.72
N ASP A 196 4.67 -14.58 3.75
CA ASP A 196 5.15 -14.12 5.05
C ASP A 196 6.17 -15.10 5.66
N GLN A 197 7.32 -14.58 6.11
CA GLN A 197 8.41 -15.33 6.76
C GLN A 197 8.49 -15.04 8.27
N GLY A 198 7.50 -14.37 8.85
CA GLY A 198 7.44 -14.05 10.28
C GLY A 198 8.37 -12.91 10.70
N ALA A 199 8.78 -12.05 9.77
CA ALA A 199 9.66 -10.92 10.02
C ALA A 199 8.90 -9.59 10.04
N GLY A 200 9.63 -8.51 10.33
CA GLY A 200 9.15 -7.14 10.24
C GLY A 200 8.09 -6.78 11.29
N ASP A 201 7.37 -5.72 10.97
CA ASP A 201 6.40 -5.10 11.85
C ASP A 201 4.96 -5.50 11.53
N PHE A 202 4.72 -6.07 10.34
CA PHE A 202 3.38 -6.31 9.81
C PHE A 202 3.07 -7.79 9.58
N TYR A 203 1.82 -8.14 9.84
CA TYR A 203 1.14 -9.30 9.29
C TYR A 203 0.22 -8.81 8.18
N SER A 204 0.71 -8.92 6.94
CA SER A 204 0.17 -8.21 5.79
C SER A 204 -0.51 -9.14 4.80
N ARG A 205 -1.66 -8.73 4.24
CA ARG A 205 -2.50 -9.55 3.37
C ARG A 205 -3.11 -8.80 2.20
N HIS A 206 -3.13 -9.46 1.05
CA HIS A 206 -3.87 -9.03 -0.13
C HIS A 206 -5.15 -9.86 -0.24
N ILE A 207 -6.32 -9.24 -0.41
CA ILE A 207 -7.60 -9.98 -0.49
C ILE A 207 -8.51 -9.35 -1.54
N TYR A 208 -8.53 -9.93 -2.74
CA TYR A 208 -9.38 -9.44 -3.85
C TYR A 208 -10.58 -10.33 -4.16
N PHE A 209 -10.39 -11.65 -4.13
CA PHE A 209 -11.35 -12.62 -4.69
C PHE A 209 -12.26 -13.28 -3.65
N ALA A 210 -12.09 -12.96 -2.37
CA ALA A 210 -12.84 -13.53 -1.26
C ALA A 210 -13.42 -12.42 -0.36
N LYS A 211 -14.33 -12.80 0.54
CA LYS A 211 -14.73 -11.90 1.62
C LYS A 211 -13.52 -11.55 2.48
N LEU A 212 -13.44 -10.31 2.94
CA LEU A 212 -12.37 -9.90 3.84
C LEU A 212 -12.46 -10.73 5.12
N HIS A 213 -11.40 -11.47 5.40
CA HIS A 213 -11.30 -12.30 6.59
C HIS A 213 -9.85 -12.32 7.06
N LEU A 214 -9.69 -12.35 8.38
CA LEU A 214 -8.41 -12.43 9.05
C LEU A 214 -8.49 -13.57 10.04
N ASN A 215 -7.59 -14.55 9.86
CA ASN A 215 -7.36 -15.64 10.81
C ASN A 215 -6.13 -15.29 11.65
N VAL A 216 -6.26 -14.22 12.45
CA VAL A 216 -5.18 -13.72 13.27
C VAL A 216 -5.48 -13.99 14.73
N LYS A 217 -4.46 -14.43 15.46
CA LYS A 217 -4.57 -14.67 16.89
C LYS A 217 -4.35 -13.36 17.65
N LYS A 218 -4.97 -13.22 18.83
CA LYS A 218 -4.84 -12.02 19.66
C LYS A 218 -3.41 -11.77 20.15
N ASP A 219 -2.58 -12.82 20.23
CA ASP A 219 -1.15 -12.76 20.58
C ASP A 219 -0.23 -12.43 19.40
N GLU A 220 -0.77 -12.14 18.21
CA GLU A 220 0.04 -11.63 17.09
C GLU A 220 0.69 -10.31 17.50
N LYS A 221 2.02 -10.26 17.42
CA LYS A 221 2.83 -9.11 17.87
C LYS A 221 3.10 -8.11 16.75
N ARG A 222 2.64 -8.41 15.54
CA ARG A 222 2.76 -7.57 14.35
C ARG A 222 1.44 -6.86 14.04
N ILE A 223 1.55 -5.72 13.37
CA ILE A 223 0.41 -4.91 12.94
C ILE A 223 -0.36 -5.68 11.88
N ILE A 224 -1.65 -5.86 12.11
CA ILE A 224 -2.52 -6.58 11.20
C ILE A 224 -2.93 -5.63 10.06
N ALA A 225 -2.53 -5.97 8.84
CA ALA A 225 -2.74 -5.16 7.65
C ALA A 225 -3.48 -5.94 6.56
N ILE A 226 -4.48 -5.28 5.96
CA ILE A 226 -4.97 -5.65 4.64
C ILE A 226 -4.36 -4.62 3.67
N SER A 227 -3.19 -4.96 3.16
CA SER A 227 -2.32 -4.06 2.40
C SER A 227 -2.67 -3.95 0.92
N GLU A 228 -3.60 -4.78 0.44
CA GLU A 228 -4.39 -4.55 -0.78
C GLU A 228 -5.75 -5.27 -0.67
N PHE A 229 -6.82 -4.58 -1.06
CA PHE A 229 -8.14 -5.18 -1.20
C PHE A 229 -9.04 -4.40 -2.13
N GLY A 230 -10.18 -5.00 -2.48
CA GLY A 230 -11.15 -4.37 -3.34
C GLY A 230 -10.79 -4.60 -4.81
N GLY A 231 -10.35 -3.56 -5.51
CA GLY A 231 -10.08 -3.68 -6.94
C GLY A 231 -11.34 -3.73 -7.80
N TYR A 232 -12.36 -2.95 -7.43
CA TYR A 232 -13.65 -2.94 -8.11
C TYR A 232 -13.68 -1.95 -9.27
N SER A 233 -14.03 -2.46 -10.44
CA SER A 233 -13.91 -1.75 -11.69
C SER A 233 -15.23 -1.24 -12.20
N TYR A 234 -15.24 0.02 -12.63
CA TYR A 234 -16.29 0.60 -13.42
C TYR A 234 -15.64 1.38 -14.56
N LYS A 235 -15.68 0.84 -15.77
CA LYS A 235 -15.06 1.48 -16.93
C LYS A 235 -15.90 2.67 -17.39
N ILE A 236 -15.29 3.85 -17.47
CA ILE A 236 -15.92 5.05 -18.03
C ILE A 236 -15.47 5.20 -19.48
N LYS A 237 -16.45 5.24 -20.39
CA LYS A 237 -16.21 5.43 -21.82
C LYS A 237 -15.46 6.74 -22.07
N ASN A 238 -14.49 6.73 -23.00
CA ASN A 238 -13.63 7.86 -23.37
C ASN A 238 -12.65 8.37 -22.29
N HIS A 239 -12.56 7.68 -21.15
CA HIS A 239 -11.62 8.00 -20.06
C HIS A 239 -10.75 6.79 -19.67
N SER A 240 -10.61 5.83 -20.59
CA SER A 240 -9.80 4.63 -20.40
C SER A 240 -8.65 4.63 -21.41
N PHE A 241 -7.48 4.18 -20.98
CA PHE A 241 -6.32 3.99 -21.86
C PHE A 241 -6.66 3.04 -23.02
N ASN A 242 -7.20 1.86 -22.68
CA ASN A 242 -7.63 0.88 -23.65
C ASN A 242 -9.15 0.91 -23.85
N LEU A 243 -9.61 0.99 -25.09
CA LEU A 243 -11.04 0.96 -25.40
C LEU A 243 -11.61 -0.47 -25.38
N LEU A 244 -10.79 -1.48 -25.71
CA LEU A 244 -11.24 -2.86 -25.92
C LEU A 244 -10.97 -3.76 -24.71
N LYS A 245 -9.77 -3.69 -24.13
CA LYS A 245 -9.41 -4.51 -22.97
C LYS A 245 -9.86 -3.85 -21.68
N THR A 246 -10.12 -4.68 -20.68
CA THR A 246 -10.51 -4.27 -19.32
C THR A 246 -10.12 -5.37 -18.36
N PHE A 247 -9.32 -5.02 -17.38
CA PHE A 247 -9.00 -5.83 -16.21
C PHE A 247 -9.56 -5.18 -14.96
N GLY A 248 -9.96 -6.02 -14.02
CA GLY A 248 -10.64 -5.64 -12.80
C GLY A 248 -11.03 -6.85 -11.99
N TYR A 249 -10.81 -6.81 -10.67
CA TYR A 249 -11.11 -7.94 -9.80
C TYR A 249 -12.62 -8.19 -9.69
N ARG A 250 -13.44 -7.15 -9.89
CA ARG A 250 -14.89 -7.27 -10.10
C ARG A 250 -15.43 -6.08 -10.90
N ILE A 251 -16.15 -6.34 -11.99
CA ILE A 251 -16.61 -5.29 -12.92
C ILE A 251 -18.09 -4.93 -12.67
N PHE A 252 -18.38 -3.63 -12.68
CA PHE A 252 -19.70 -3.03 -12.48
C PHE A 252 -20.16 -2.23 -13.71
N LYS A 253 -21.48 -2.15 -13.91
CA LYS A 253 -22.09 -1.49 -15.08
C LYS A 253 -22.28 0.02 -14.90
N ASN A 254 -22.36 0.50 -13.66
CA ASN A 254 -22.59 1.92 -13.36
C ASN A 254 -22.06 2.27 -11.97
N GLN A 255 -21.92 3.58 -11.73
CA GLN A 255 -21.45 4.14 -10.46
C GLN A 255 -22.30 3.68 -9.27
N VAL A 256 -23.62 3.66 -9.37
CA VAL A 256 -24.50 3.27 -8.26
C VAL A 256 -24.25 1.82 -7.82
N ALA A 257 -24.07 0.91 -8.76
CA ALA A 257 -23.76 -0.49 -8.46
C ALA A 257 -22.38 -0.65 -7.80
N LEU A 258 -21.38 0.09 -8.26
CA LEU A 258 -20.04 0.15 -7.64
C LEU A 258 -20.14 0.69 -6.21
N GLU A 259 -20.80 1.83 -6.01
CA GLU A 259 -20.99 2.47 -4.70
C GLU A 259 -21.72 1.54 -3.72
N ASN A 260 -22.77 0.86 -4.15
CA ASN A 260 -23.50 -0.10 -3.33
C ASN A 260 -22.63 -1.30 -2.93
N ARG A 261 -21.75 -1.77 -3.81
CA ARG A 261 -20.81 -2.83 -3.47
C ARG A 261 -19.76 -2.34 -2.49
N LEU A 262 -19.23 -1.13 -2.66
CA LEU A 262 -18.25 -0.52 -1.76
C LEU A 262 -18.82 -0.35 -0.35
N ARG A 263 -20.06 0.11 -0.22
CA ARG A 263 -20.76 0.14 1.08
C ARG A 263 -20.75 -1.24 1.74
N LYS A 264 -21.11 -2.30 1.01
CA LYS A 264 -21.08 -3.67 1.55
C LYS A 264 -19.65 -4.11 1.93
N LEU A 265 -18.65 -3.78 1.12
CA LEU A 265 -17.26 -4.13 1.38
C LEU A 265 -16.76 -3.46 2.66
N TYR A 266 -16.94 -2.16 2.80
CA TYR A 266 -16.45 -1.42 3.96
C TYR A 266 -17.27 -1.75 5.22
N LEU A 267 -18.60 -1.72 5.16
CA LEU A 267 -19.45 -1.83 6.36
C LEU A 267 -19.61 -3.26 6.85
N ASN A 268 -19.72 -4.23 5.93
CA ASN A 268 -20.03 -5.61 6.31
C ASN A 268 -18.79 -6.49 6.35
N GLU A 269 -17.67 -6.07 5.73
CA GLU A 269 -16.45 -6.88 5.65
C GLU A 269 -15.25 -6.22 6.33
N ALA A 270 -14.94 -4.95 6.04
CA ALA A 270 -13.76 -4.28 6.64
C ALA A 270 -14.01 -3.83 8.10
N LEU A 271 -15.13 -3.14 8.35
CA LEU A 271 -15.47 -2.56 9.66
C LEU A 271 -15.50 -3.60 10.79
N PRO A 272 -16.05 -4.82 10.62
CA PRO A 272 -16.00 -5.85 11.66
C PRO A 272 -14.59 -6.33 12.01
N LEU A 273 -13.61 -6.17 11.11
CA LEU A 273 -12.23 -6.60 11.35
C LEU A 273 -11.47 -5.67 12.30
N ILE A 274 -11.96 -4.45 12.53
CA ILE A 274 -11.42 -3.54 13.54
C ILE A 274 -11.41 -4.20 14.92
N LYS A 275 -12.52 -4.86 15.29
CA LYS A 275 -12.63 -5.63 16.54
C LYS A 275 -11.73 -6.87 16.58
N LYS A 276 -11.13 -7.26 15.45
CA LYS A 276 -10.15 -8.32 15.33
C LYS A 276 -8.71 -7.79 15.23
N GLY A 277 -8.49 -6.51 15.51
CA GLY A 277 -7.17 -5.91 15.57
C GLY A 277 -6.64 -5.34 14.24
N LEU A 278 -7.47 -5.22 13.21
CA LEU A 278 -7.06 -4.57 11.95
C LEU A 278 -6.58 -3.14 12.22
N GLY A 279 -5.36 -2.80 11.77
CA GLY A 279 -4.74 -1.48 11.96
C GLY A 279 -4.37 -0.76 10.66
N VAL A 280 -4.33 -1.48 9.54
CA VAL A 280 -3.99 -0.90 8.23
C VAL A 280 -4.92 -1.44 7.15
N LEU A 281 -5.40 -0.54 6.28
CA LEU A 281 -6.30 -0.88 5.18
C LEU A 281 -5.91 -0.09 3.92
N VAL A 282 -5.71 -0.79 2.80
CA VAL A 282 -5.22 -0.18 1.55
C VAL A 282 -6.07 -0.60 0.36
N TYR A 283 -6.90 0.32 -0.14
CA TYR A 283 -7.79 0.05 -1.25
C TYR A 283 -7.05 0.08 -2.59
N THR A 284 -7.18 -0.97 -3.38
CA THR A 284 -6.67 -1.01 -4.76
C THR A 284 -7.75 -0.41 -5.68
N GLN A 285 -7.57 0.77 -6.28
CA GLN A 285 -6.40 1.68 -6.24
C GLN A 285 -6.81 3.15 -6.50
N LEU A 286 -5.86 4.10 -6.45
CA LEU A 286 -6.10 5.53 -6.69
C LEU A 286 -6.72 5.80 -8.07
N SER A 287 -6.01 5.44 -9.14
CA SER A 287 -6.39 5.71 -10.53
C SER A 287 -6.43 4.44 -11.36
N ASP A 288 -7.18 4.47 -12.46
CA ASP A 288 -7.05 3.43 -13.48
C ASP A 288 -5.62 3.44 -14.04
N VAL A 289 -5.09 2.26 -14.37
CA VAL A 289 -3.75 2.04 -14.92
C VAL A 289 -3.88 1.14 -16.14
N GLU A 290 -3.69 1.73 -17.32
CA GLU A 290 -3.79 1.02 -18.60
C GLU A 290 -5.07 0.17 -18.73
N ASP A 291 -4.93 -1.16 -18.73
CA ASP A 291 -6.03 -2.11 -18.82
C ASP A 291 -6.75 -2.31 -17.47
N GLU A 292 -6.10 -2.02 -16.34
CA GLU A 292 -6.64 -2.16 -14.99
C GLU A 292 -7.50 -0.93 -14.60
N VAL A 293 -8.82 -1.08 -14.62
CA VAL A 293 -9.78 0.04 -14.45
C VAL A 293 -10.54 0.03 -13.12
N ASN A 294 -9.86 -0.37 -12.05
CA ASN A 294 -10.35 -0.39 -10.66
C ASN A 294 -9.95 0.85 -9.82
N GLY A 295 -9.46 1.91 -10.45
CA GLY A 295 -9.18 3.17 -9.81
C GLY A 295 -10.43 3.86 -9.24
N LEU A 296 -10.23 4.66 -8.20
CA LEU A 296 -11.22 5.64 -7.72
C LEU A 296 -11.41 6.79 -8.72
N ILE A 297 -10.39 7.08 -9.52
CA ILE A 297 -10.42 8.05 -10.62
C ILE A 297 -10.00 7.41 -11.95
N THR A 298 -10.40 8.02 -13.05
CA THR A 298 -10.02 7.57 -14.40
C THR A 298 -8.52 7.77 -14.67
N PHE A 299 -8.01 7.07 -15.68
CA PHE A 299 -6.60 7.10 -16.07
C PHE A 299 -6.08 8.53 -16.33
N ASP A 300 -6.94 9.37 -16.91
CA ASP A 300 -6.68 10.78 -17.24
C ASP A 300 -7.01 11.77 -16.10
N ARG A 301 -7.40 11.28 -14.92
CA ARG A 301 -7.82 12.07 -13.74
C ARG A 301 -9.03 12.99 -13.98
N LYS A 302 -9.71 12.88 -15.12
CA LYS A 302 -10.82 13.80 -15.45
C LYS A 302 -12.14 13.44 -14.75
N VAL A 303 -12.31 12.18 -14.34
CA VAL A 303 -13.54 11.73 -13.70
C VAL A 303 -13.26 10.97 -12.41
N VAL A 304 -13.88 11.43 -11.33
CA VAL A 304 -13.96 10.68 -10.08
C VAL A 304 -15.11 9.69 -10.17
N LYS A 305 -14.79 8.39 -10.10
CA LYS A 305 -15.72 7.29 -10.39
C LYS A 305 -16.68 6.99 -9.24
N ILE A 306 -16.39 7.51 -8.05
CA ILE A 306 -17.13 7.31 -6.81
C ILE A 306 -17.32 8.66 -6.14
N LYS A 307 -18.49 8.90 -5.54
CA LYS A 307 -18.72 10.13 -4.77
C LYS A 307 -17.70 10.25 -3.64
N THR A 308 -16.97 11.36 -3.60
CA THR A 308 -16.00 11.66 -2.55
C THR A 308 -16.63 11.61 -1.15
N THR A 309 -17.86 12.13 -1.03
CA THR A 309 -18.65 12.10 0.21
C THR A 309 -18.97 10.69 0.68
N LEU A 310 -19.18 9.75 -0.24
CA LEU A 310 -19.38 8.35 0.13
C LEU A 310 -18.11 7.77 0.74
N MET A 311 -16.97 7.91 0.06
CA MET A 311 -15.70 7.39 0.57
C MET A 311 -15.33 8.03 1.91
N ALA A 312 -15.48 9.35 2.03
CA ALA A 312 -15.27 10.07 3.28
C ALA A 312 -16.13 9.51 4.42
N THR A 313 -17.40 9.22 4.15
CA THR A 313 -18.31 8.62 5.16
C THR A 313 -17.85 7.23 5.58
N LEU A 314 -17.48 6.37 4.61
CA LEU A 314 -17.03 5.00 4.90
C LEU A 314 -15.73 5.00 5.70
N ASN A 315 -14.77 5.83 5.30
CA ASN A 315 -13.48 5.95 5.97
C ASN A 315 -13.61 6.54 7.37
N LYS A 316 -14.47 7.55 7.56
CA LYS A 316 -14.78 8.10 8.88
C LYS A 316 -15.38 7.05 9.82
N GLN A 317 -16.28 6.19 9.32
CA GLN A 317 -16.86 5.11 10.14
C GLN A 317 -15.81 4.07 10.57
N ILE A 318 -14.83 3.78 9.71
CA ILE A 318 -13.69 2.92 10.07
C ILE A 318 -12.86 3.57 11.18
N GLU A 319 -12.51 4.85 11.03
CA GLU A 319 -11.72 5.62 12.01
C GLU A 319 -12.44 5.78 13.36
N GLU A 320 -13.74 6.10 13.34
CA GLU A 320 -14.58 6.21 14.54
C GLU A 320 -14.69 4.85 15.25
N SER A 321 -14.85 3.75 14.50
CA SER A 321 -14.87 2.39 15.04
C SER A 321 -13.53 2.00 15.67
N PHE A 322 -12.42 2.35 15.01
CA PHE A 322 -11.08 2.14 15.55
C PHE A 322 -10.87 2.91 16.85
N SER A 323 -11.15 4.21 16.85
CA SER A 323 -11.03 5.08 18.02
C SER A 323 -11.91 4.62 19.19
N SER A 324 -13.10 4.09 18.89
CA SER A 324 -14.00 3.50 19.89
C SER A 324 -13.46 2.18 20.45
N PHE A 325 -12.81 1.36 19.62
CA PHE A 325 -12.23 0.08 20.05
C PHE A 325 -10.94 0.20 20.87
N LEU A 326 -10.27 1.36 20.82
CA LEU A 326 -9.10 1.66 21.64
C LEU A 326 -9.44 2.23 23.02
N LYS A 327 -10.69 2.60 23.28
CA LYS A 327 -11.17 3.11 24.58
C LYS A 327 -11.69 1.96 25.44
#